data_AF-A0A9D3VUS3-F1
#
_entry.id   AF-A0A9D3VUS3-F1
#
_cell.length_a   1.000
_cell.length_b   1.000
_cell.length_c   1.000
_cell.angle_alpha   90.00
_cell.angle_beta   90.00
_cell.angle_gamma   90.00
#
_symmetry.space_group_name_H-M   'P 1'
#
loop_
_entity.id
_entity.type
_entity.pdbx_description
1 polymer ?
#
loop_
_entity_poly.entity_id
_entity_poly.type
_entity_poly.pdbx_seq_one_letter_code
_entity_poly.pdbx_strand_id
1 'polypeptide(L)'
;NITDDNLLEKTFSTFHAPNVLLQQQYREKGFKRYSKLISCLLVAEQNNELLMKNHGIRPTGSAPFPKVNVAVHNNYKNRKYRGRSHGRGRSGGRGRGCISNHYHG
;
A
#
# COMPACT_ATOMS: atom_id res chain seq x y z
N ASN A 1 -50.15 17.67 2.42
CA ASN A 1 -49.45 16.74 3.32
C ASN A 1 -48.10 16.38 2.76
N ILE A 2 -47.07 16.40 3.60
CA ILE A 2 -45.72 15.91 3.26
C ILE A 2 -45.72 14.39 3.43
N THR A 3 -45.28 13.65 2.41
CA THR A 3 -45.20 12.18 2.42
C THR A 3 -43.77 11.70 2.62
N ASP A 4 -43.60 10.45 3.05
CA ASP A 4 -42.27 9.82 3.17
C ASP A 4 -41.51 9.83 1.84
N ASP A 5 -42.17 9.50 0.73
CA ASP A 5 -41.54 9.48 -0.60
C ASP A 5 -40.98 10.85 -0.99
N ASN A 6 -41.71 11.94 -0.69
CA ASN A 6 -41.23 13.30 -0.94
C ASN A 6 -39.99 13.62 -0.10
N LEU A 7 -39.97 13.21 1.17
CA LEU A 7 -38.81 13.43 2.04
C LEU A 7 -37.59 12.61 1.59
N LEU A 8 -37.80 11.36 1.18
CA LEU A 8 -36.74 10.50 0.64
C LEU A 8 -36.11 11.13 -0.61
N GLU A 9 -36.92 11.52 -1.60
CA GLU A 9 -36.42 12.14 -2.83
C GLU A 9 -35.69 13.47 -2.56
N LYS A 10 -36.23 14.28 -1.66
CA LYS A 10 -35.60 15.53 -1.26
C LYS A 10 -34.24 15.29 -0.61
N THR A 11 -34.13 14.31 0.28
CA THR A 11 -32.86 13.97 0.93
C THR A 11 -31.84 13.42 -0.05
N PHE A 12 -32.24 12.54 -0.98
CA PHE A 12 -31.32 12.09 -2.02
C PHE A 12 -30.84 13.26 -2.88
N SER A 13 -31.69 14.24 -3.17
CA SER A 13 -31.31 15.41 -3.99
C SER A 13 -30.37 16.39 -3.28
N THR A 14 -30.20 16.28 -1.95
CA THR A 14 -29.27 17.12 -1.18
C THR A 14 -27.82 16.63 -1.16
N PHE A 15 -27.53 15.45 -1.71
CA PHE A 15 -26.16 14.95 -1.79
C PHE A 15 -25.29 15.83 -2.70
N HIS A 16 -24.05 16.10 -2.29
CA HIS A 16 -23.09 16.82 -3.12
C HIS A 16 -22.65 15.98 -4.34
N ALA A 17 -22.25 16.65 -5.42
CA ALA A 17 -21.82 16.01 -6.67
C ALA A 17 -20.75 14.90 -6.53
N PRO A 18 -19.74 15.02 -5.64
CA PRO A 18 -18.78 13.93 -5.42
C PRO A 18 -19.41 12.67 -4.78
N ASN A 19 -20.56 12.82 -4.13
CA ASN A 19 -21.23 11.75 -3.39
C ASN A 19 -22.37 11.09 -4.19
N VAL A 20 -22.43 11.31 -5.51
CA VAL A 20 -23.47 10.71 -6.39
C VAL A 20 -23.47 9.18 -6.30
N LEU A 21 -22.29 8.54 -6.17
CA LEU A 21 -22.22 7.08 -6.01
C LEU A 21 -22.88 6.62 -4.69
N LEU A 22 -22.63 7.34 -3.59
CA LEU A 22 -23.25 7.04 -2.29
C LEU A 22 -24.76 7.24 -2.35
N GLN A 23 -25.20 8.34 -2.97
CA GLN A 23 -26.62 8.61 -3.19
C GLN A 23 -27.29 7.43 -3.93
N GLN A 24 -26.69 6.93 -5.00
CA GLN A 24 -27.19 5.79 -5.76
C GLN A 24 -27.27 4.51 -4.91
N GLN A 25 -26.24 4.22 -4.12
CA GLN A 25 -26.26 3.07 -3.20
C GLN A 25 -27.39 3.16 -2.18
N TYR A 26 -27.66 4.35 -1.63
CA TYR A 26 -28.77 4.53 -0.69
C TYR A 26 -30.15 4.46 -1.37
N ARG A 27 -30.26 4.84 -2.65
CA ARG A 27 -31.48 4.64 -3.45
C ARG A 27 -31.73 3.15 -3.69
N GLU A 28 -30.69 2.40 -4.05
CA GLU A 28 -30.77 0.95 -4.28
C GLU A 28 -31.16 0.14 -3.03
N LYS A 29 -30.85 0.66 -1.84
CA LYS A 29 -31.33 0.06 -0.57
C LYS A 29 -32.85 0.07 -0.40
N GLY A 30 -33.58 0.90 -1.16
CA GLY A 30 -35.05 0.84 -1.23
C GLY A 30 -35.78 1.17 0.08
N PHE A 31 -35.35 2.21 0.80
CA PHE A 31 -36.02 2.66 2.02
C PHE A 31 -37.47 3.10 1.74
N LYS A 32 -38.42 2.62 2.56
CA LYS A 32 -39.85 2.98 2.48
C LYS A 32 -40.29 4.05 3.48
N ARG A 33 -39.42 4.40 4.43
CA ARG A 33 -39.70 5.37 5.50
C ARG A 33 -38.53 6.32 5.62
N TYR A 34 -38.82 7.61 5.69
CA TYR A 34 -37.81 8.64 5.85
C TYR A 34 -36.98 8.45 7.12
N SER A 35 -37.62 8.06 8.22
CA SER A 35 -36.95 7.80 9.51
C SER A 35 -35.83 6.75 9.40
N LYS A 36 -36.00 5.72 8.57
CA LYS A 36 -34.96 4.70 8.36
C LYS A 36 -33.78 5.24 7.56
N LEU A 37 -34.05 6.04 6.53
CA LEU A 37 -33.00 6.68 5.74
C LEU A 37 -32.18 7.62 6.62
N ILE A 38 -32.84 8.55 7.32
CA ILE A 38 -32.13 9.59 8.09
C ILE A 38 -31.31 8.99 9.23
N SER A 39 -31.81 7.97 9.94
CA SER A 39 -31.01 7.27 10.96
C SER A 39 -29.76 6.61 10.37
N CYS A 40 -29.85 6.01 9.19
CA CYS A 40 -28.70 5.39 8.55
C CYS A 40 -27.67 6.44 8.09
N LEU A 41 -28.13 7.56 7.55
CA LEU A 41 -27.26 8.65 7.11
C LEU A 41 -26.50 9.28 8.27
N LEU A 42 -27.17 9.53 9.40
CA LEU A 42 -26.53 10.09 10.61
C LEU A 42 -25.40 9.21 11.14
N VAL A 43 -25.63 7.89 11.21
CA VAL A 43 -24.58 6.94 11.64
C VAL A 43 -23.43 6.91 10.65
N ALA A 44 -23.72 6.94 9.34
CA ALA A 44 -22.69 6.95 8.31
C ALA A 44 -21.84 8.23 8.35
N GLU A 45 -22.46 9.39 8.61
CA GLU A 45 -21.78 10.67 8.77
C GLU A 45 -20.82 10.65 9.97
N GLN A 46 -21.29 10.19 11.13
CA GLN A 46 -20.46 10.03 12.33
C GLN A 46 -19.27 9.08 12.08
N ASN A 47 -19.50 7.96 11.40
CA ASN A 47 -18.43 7.02 11.06
C ASN A 47 -17.39 7.64 10.12
N ASN A 48 -17.82 8.45 9.14
CA ASN A 48 -16.91 9.16 8.24
C ASN A 48 -16.08 10.19 9.00
N GLU A 49 -16.67 10.96 9.92
CA GLU A 49 -15.93 11.90 10.77
C GLU A 49 -14.87 11.18 11.63
N LEU A 50 -15.24 10.05 12.24
CA LEU A 50 -14.30 9.24 13.02
C LEU A 50 -13.17 8.70 12.15
N LEU A 51 -13.48 8.23 10.94
CA LEU A 51 -12.47 7.76 9.98
C LEU A 51 -11.48 8.87 9.59
N MET A 52 -11.99 10.10 9.36
CA MET A 52 -11.13 11.26 9.07
C MET A 52 -10.23 11.62 10.26
N LYS A 53 -10.75 11.57 11.50
CA LYS A 53 -9.94 11.76 12.72
C LYS A 53 -8.87 10.68 12.87
N ASN A 54 -9.23 9.41 12.65
CA ASN A 54 -8.30 8.29 12.73
C ASN A 54 -7.15 8.39 11.72
N HIS A 55 -7.43 8.90 10.52
CA HIS A 55 -6.39 9.15 9.52
C HIS A 55 -5.33 10.16 10.02
N GLY A 56 -5.75 11.20 10.75
CA GLY A 56 -4.85 12.22 11.30
C GLY A 56 -4.07 11.78 12.54
N ILE A 57 -4.56 10.78 13.29
CA ILE A 57 -3.93 10.30 14.53
C ILE A 57 -2.82 9.28 14.25
N ARG A 58 -2.83 8.62 13.08
CA ARG A 58 -1.81 7.63 12.74
C ARG A 58 -0.47 8.34 12.49
N PRO A 59 0.58 8.11 13.30
CA PRO A 59 1.92 8.51 12.92
C PRO A 59 2.26 7.75 11.64
N THR A 60 2.64 8.47 10.58
CA THR A 60 3.35 7.91 9.42
C THR A 60 4.70 7.39 9.92
N GLY A 61 4.69 6.23 10.56
CA GLY A 61 5.83 5.69 11.31
C GLY A 61 5.71 4.22 11.66
N SER A 62 4.66 3.51 11.20
CA SER A 62 4.79 2.05 11.10
C SER A 62 5.70 1.77 9.92
N ALA A 63 7.00 1.60 10.19
CA ALA A 63 7.95 1.10 9.22
C ALA A 63 7.32 -0.13 8.51
N PRO A 64 7.34 -0.21 7.17
CA PRO A 64 6.92 -1.43 6.51
C PRO A 64 7.74 -2.56 7.12
N PHE A 65 7.07 -3.65 7.53
CA PHE A 65 7.74 -4.82 8.09
C PHE A 65 8.96 -5.16 7.23
N PRO A 66 10.18 -5.18 7.78
CA PRO A 66 11.33 -5.57 7.00
C PRO A 66 11.10 -7.01 6.54
N LYS A 67 11.01 -7.20 5.23
CA LYS A 67 10.82 -8.49 4.58
C LYS A 67 12.10 -9.30 4.76
N VAL A 68 12.31 -9.87 5.95
CA VAL A 68 13.43 -10.76 6.25
C VAL A 68 13.09 -12.15 5.76
N ASN A 69 13.39 -12.40 4.48
CA ASN A 69 13.59 -13.76 3.97
C ASN A 69 15.05 -13.88 3.52
N VAL A 70 15.96 -14.04 4.49
CA VAL A 70 17.32 -14.51 4.24
C VAL A 70 17.40 -15.95 4.72
N ALA A 71 17.57 -16.89 3.79
CA ALA A 71 18.65 -17.89 3.78
C ALA A 71 18.40 -18.97 2.72
N VAL A 72 19.21 -18.89 1.65
CA VAL A 72 19.98 -19.96 0.99
C VAL A 72 19.43 -21.41 1.10
N HIS A 73 19.10 -22.00 -0.05
CA HIS A 73 19.24 -23.45 -0.22
C HIS A 73 19.74 -23.83 -1.63
N ASN A 74 21.01 -24.24 -1.65
CA ASN A 74 21.63 -25.28 -2.47
C ASN A 74 21.58 -25.25 -4.01
N ASN A 75 22.75 -24.91 -4.57
CA ASN A 75 23.58 -25.81 -5.40
C ASN A 75 22.85 -26.77 -6.36
N TYR A 76 22.45 -26.28 -7.53
CA TYR A 76 22.40 -27.14 -8.72
C TYR A 76 23.29 -26.59 -9.83
N LYS A 77 24.38 -27.31 -10.04
CA LYS A 77 25.30 -27.18 -11.16
C LYS A 77 24.51 -27.15 -12.47
N ASN A 78 24.69 -26.11 -13.28
CA ASN A 78 24.62 -26.26 -14.74
C ASN A 78 25.65 -25.34 -15.41
N ARG A 79 26.81 -25.94 -15.67
CA ARG A 79 27.75 -25.47 -16.69
C ARG A 79 27.01 -25.46 -18.03
N LYS A 80 27.16 -24.40 -18.83
CA LYS A 80 27.61 -24.45 -20.24
C LYS A 80 27.54 -23.06 -20.89
N TYR A 81 28.72 -22.56 -21.27
CA TYR A 81 29.03 -21.70 -22.41
C TYR A 81 28.24 -20.41 -22.64
N ARG A 82 28.92 -19.27 -22.45
CA ARG A 82 29.18 -18.29 -23.52
C ARG A 82 30.24 -17.29 -23.08
N GLY A 83 31.50 -17.63 -23.36
CA GLY A 83 32.58 -16.65 -23.39
C GLY A 83 32.32 -15.66 -24.53
N ARG A 84 32.30 -14.37 -24.20
CA ARG A 84 32.57 -13.29 -25.16
C ARG A 84 33.68 -12.44 -24.58
N SER A 85 34.88 -12.78 -25.04
CA SER A 85 36.12 -12.05 -24.92
C SER A 85 35.91 -10.59 -25.30
N HIS A 86 36.27 -9.65 -24.41
CA HIS A 86 36.80 -8.32 -24.74
C HIS A 86 37.55 -7.78 -23.52
N GLY A 87 38.82 -8.13 -23.42
CA GLY A 87 39.76 -7.61 -22.43
C GLY A 87 41.16 -7.76 -23.00
N ARG A 88 41.60 -6.76 -23.77
CA ARG A 88 42.94 -6.68 -24.37
C ARG A 88 44.01 -6.90 -23.28
N GLY A 89 44.81 -7.94 -23.42
CA GLY A 89 46.01 -8.10 -22.62
C GLY A 89 47.11 -7.12 -23.04
N ARG A 90 47.94 -6.71 -22.08
CA ARG A 90 49.41 -6.91 -22.04
C ARG A 90 50.11 -5.81 -21.23
N SER A 91 50.44 -6.13 -19.98
CA SER A 91 51.75 -5.82 -19.39
C SER A 91 51.97 -6.73 -18.17
N GLY A 92 52.80 -7.75 -18.37
CA GLY A 92 53.22 -8.65 -17.30
C GLY A 92 54.30 -8.00 -16.44
N GLY A 93 54.18 -8.16 -15.13
CA GLY A 93 55.23 -7.87 -14.15
C GLY A 93 55.05 -8.79 -12.96
N ARG A 94 55.93 -9.78 -12.84
CA ARG A 94 55.94 -10.82 -11.81
C ARG A 94 56.28 -10.20 -10.44
N GLY A 95 55.38 -10.30 -9.47
CA GLY A 95 55.67 -10.03 -8.06
C GLY A 95 55.53 -11.30 -7.23
N ARG A 96 56.58 -12.13 -7.17
CA ARG A 96 56.77 -13.13 -6.13
C ARG A 96 57.79 -12.57 -5.14
N GLY A 97 57.48 -12.54 -3.85
CA GLY A 97 58.40 -12.14 -2.79
C GLY A 97 57.61 -11.81 -1.53
N CYS A 98 57.31 -12.80 -0.68
CA CYS A 98 58.13 -13.27 0.44
C CYS A 98 57.78 -12.54 1.76
N ILE A 99 57.42 -13.38 2.72
CA ILE A 99 57.16 -13.14 4.14
C ILE A 99 58.37 -12.46 4.79
N SER A 100 58.14 -11.47 5.65
CA SER A 100 58.90 -11.30 6.91
C SER A 100 58.24 -10.24 7.79
N ASN A 101 57.58 -10.68 8.88
CA ASN A 101 57.15 -9.80 9.96
C ASN A 101 58.37 -9.46 10.82
N HIS A 102 58.54 -8.16 11.08
CA HIS A 102 59.69 -7.58 11.72
C HIS A 102 59.51 -7.46 13.26
N TYR A 103 60.62 -7.79 13.94
CA TYR A 103 61.04 -7.49 15.31
C TYR A 103 60.60 -8.38 16.48
N HIS A 104 61.61 -9.11 16.97
CA HIS A 104 61.88 -9.43 18.36
C HIS A 104 62.01 -8.15 19.22
N GLY A 105 61.52 -8.23 20.46
CA GLY A 105 62.02 -7.45 21.61
C GLY A 105 61.21 -6.22 21.92
#